data_AF-A0A353FMT9-F1
#
_entry.id   AF-A0A353FMT9-F1
#
_cell.length_a   1.000
_cell.length_b   1.000
_cell.length_c   1.000
_cell.angle_alpha   90.00
_cell.angle_beta   90.00
_cell.angle_gamma   90.00
#
_symmetry.space_group_name_H-M   'P 1'
#
loop_
_entity.id
_entity.type
_entity.pdbx_description
1 polymer ?
#
loop_
_entity_poly.entity_id
_entity_poly.type
_entity_poly.pdbx_seq_one_letter_code
_entity_poly.pdbx_strand_id
1 'polypeptide(L)' 'ALLARNPYPSRNEIREALAGNLCRCTGYVKIVDAVERCAKESV' A
#
# COMPACT_ATOMS: atom_id res chain seq x y z
N ALA A 1 7.68 -6.01 -2.58
CA ALA A 1 7.83 -6.79 -1.33
C ALA A 1 6.48 -7.19 -0.71
N LEU A 2 5.56 -6.26 -0.41
CA LEU A 2 4.26 -6.59 0.21
C LEU A 2 3.37 -7.47 -0.68
N LEU A 3 2.97 -6.98 -1.87
CA LEU A 3 2.02 -7.68 -2.76
C LEU A 3 2.49 -9.04 -3.26
N ALA A 4 3.81 -9.25 -3.35
CA ALA A 4 4.38 -10.54 -3.70
C ALA A 4 4.18 -11.61 -2.60
N ARG A 5 3.98 -11.19 -1.34
CA ARG A 5 3.80 -12.08 -0.18
C ARG A 5 2.34 -12.16 0.26
N ASN A 6 1.64 -11.03 0.21
CA ASN A 6 0.21 -10.94 0.48
C ASN A 6 -0.44 -10.15 -0.67
N PRO A 7 -1.04 -10.83 -1.67
CA PRO A 7 -1.70 -10.16 -2.81
C PRO A 7 -2.93 -9.34 -2.42
N TYR A 8 -3.53 -9.63 -1.25
CA TYR A 8 -4.76 -8.99 -0.77
C TYR A 8 -4.56 -8.37 0.63
N PRO A 9 -3.64 -7.41 0.80
CA PRO A 9 -3.39 -6.80 2.09
C PRO A 9 -4.50 -5.84 2.49
N SER A 10 -4.78 -5.76 3.79
CA SER A 10 -5.62 -4.71 4.38
C SER A 10 -4.94 -3.34 4.29
N ARG A 11 -5.73 -2.26 4.39
CA ARG A 11 -5.17 -0.89 4.42
C ARG A 11 -4.20 -0.66 5.58
N ASN A 12 -4.36 -1.35 6.71
CA ASN A 12 -3.42 -1.26 7.83
C ASN A 12 -2.08 -1.90 7.47
N GLU A 13 -2.08 -3.10 6.89
CA GLU A 13 -0.84 -3.76 6.43
C GLU A 13 -0.10 -2.94 5.37
N ILE A 14 -0.83 -2.27 4.47
CA ILE A 14 -0.25 -1.35 3.49
C ILE A 14 0.47 -0.19 4.20
N ARG A 15 -0.15 0.41 5.23
CA ARG A 15 0.46 1.51 6.00
C ARG A 15 1.68 1.05 6.78
N GLU A 16 1.61 -0.10 7.44
CA GLU A 16 2.72 -0.72 8.15
C GLU A 16 3.93 -0.93 7.23
N ALA A 17 3.68 -1.48 6.04
CA ALA A 17 4.71 -1.70 5.03
C ALA A 17 5.32 -0.40 4.48
N LEU A 18 4.58 0.71 4.55
CA LEU A 18 5.04 2.03 4.12
C LEU A 18 5.72 2.84 5.25
N ALA A 19 5.66 2.40 6.50
CA ALA A 19 6.15 3.18 7.65
C ALA A 19 7.65 3.55 7.56
N GLY A 20 8.46 2.76 6.85
CA GLY A 20 9.88 3.04 6.58
C GLY A 20 10.15 3.94 5.36
N ASN A 21 9.13 4.38 4.64
CA ASN A 21 9.27 5.15 3.40
C ASN A 21 8.72 6.57 3.60
N LEU A 22 9.59 7.55 3.87
CA LEU A 22 9.15 8.92 4.15
C LEU A 22 8.56 9.61 2.92
N CYS A 23 7.38 10.21 3.09
CA CYS A 23 6.74 11.06 2.10
C CYS A 23 6.44 12.45 2.68
N ARG A 24 6.81 13.52 1.96
CA ARG A 24 6.66 14.91 2.44
C ARG A 24 5.44 15.65 1.87
N CYS A 25 4.86 15.18 0.77
CA CYS A 25 3.87 15.95 0.03
C CYS A 25 2.44 15.38 0.15
N THR A 26 2.27 14.06 0.01
CA THR A 26 0.94 13.46 -0.22
C THR A 26 0.22 13.02 1.06
N GLY A 27 0.93 12.96 2.20
CA GLY A 27 0.37 12.43 3.45
C GLY A 27 -0.05 10.96 3.37
N TYR A 28 0.53 10.18 2.45
CA TYR A 28 0.30 8.74 2.23
C TYR A 28 -1.07 8.32 1.69
N VAL A 29 -2.11 9.15 1.74
CA VAL A 29 -3.48 8.76 1.34
C VAL A 29 -3.51 8.18 -0.07
N LYS A 30 -2.96 8.92 -1.05
CA LYS A 30 -2.97 8.48 -2.46
C LYS A 30 -2.06 7.28 -2.73
N ILE A 31 -1.00 7.09 -1.94
CA ILE A 31 -0.12 5.92 -2.07
C ILE A 31 -0.87 4.67 -1.59
N VAL A 32 -1.55 4.76 -0.44
CA VAL A 32 -2.35 3.65 0.09
C VAL A 32 -3.49 3.30 -0.87
N ASP A 33 -4.19 4.31 -1.42
CA ASP A 33 -5.25 4.09 -2.42
C ASP A 33 -4.73 3.37 -3.67
N ALA A 34 -3.55 3.76 -4.17
CA ALA A 34 -2.95 3.14 -5.35
C ALA A 34 -2.57 1.67 -5.10
N VAL A 35 -1.99 1.36 -3.93
CA VAL A 35 -1.64 -0.01 -3.56
C VAL A 35 -2.90 -0.88 -3.40
N GLU A 36 -3.93 -0.38 -2.72
CA GLU A 36 -5.21 -1.09 -2.57
C GLU A 36 -5.88 -1.35 -3.92
N ARG A 37 -5.83 -0.38 -4.83
CA ARG A 37 -6.35 -0.55 -6.19
C ARG A 37 -5.57 -1.61 -6.97
N CYS A 38 -4.24 -1.56 -6.92
CA CYS A 38 -3.39 -2.56 -7.57
C CYS A 38 -3.65 -3.98 -7.02
N ALA A 39 -3.85 -4.13 -5.71
CA ALA A 39 -4.22 -5.41 -5.09
C ALA A 39 -5.57 -5.95 -5.61
N LYS A 40 -6.53 -5.07 -5.92
CA LYS A 40 -7.84 -5.46 -6.49
C LYS A 40 -7.78 -5.79 -7.99
N GLU A 41 -6.88 -5.14 -8.74
CA GLU A 41 -6.70 -5.34 -10.18
C GLU A 41 -5.81 -6.55 -10.53
N SER A 42 -5.09 -7.12 -9.56
CA SER A 42 -4.17 -8.26 -9.78
C SER A 42 -4.89 -9.62 -9.89
N VAL A 43 -6.15 -9.62 -10.34
CA VAL A 43 -6.99 -10.80 -10.61
C VAL A 43 -7.05 -11.05 -12.11
#